data_AF-A0A7N4NYR4-F1
#
_entry.id   AF-A0A7N4NYR4-F1
#
_cell.length_a   1.000
_cell.length_b   1.000
_cell.length_c   1.000
_cell.angle_alpha   90.00
_cell.angle_beta   90.00
_cell.angle_gamma   90.00
#
_symmetry.space_group_name_H-M   'P 1'
#
loop_
_entity.id
_entity.type
_entity.pdbx_description
1 polymer ?
#
loop_
_entity_poly.entity_id
_entity_poly.type
_entity_poly.pdbx_seq_one_letter_code
_entity_poly.pdbx_strand_id
1 'polypeptide(L)'
;MYLGITPSVTRNESSRNEFSLILDKNPLVEFVEELPAGRSSLCYCNLLCGVIRGALEMIHLTADVTFLQDRLKGDKVTEIGITFLKKLEEKKYRRKK
;
A
#
# COMPACT_ATOMS: atom_id res chain seq x y z
N MET A 1 -0.52 15.48 5.52
CA MET A 1 -0.71 15.31 6.98
C MET A 1 0.39 14.49 7.68
N TYR A 2 1.10 13.54 7.05
CA TYR A 2 2.34 12.96 7.64
C TYR A 2 3.59 13.22 6.81
N LEU A 3 3.49 13.09 5.49
CA LEU A 3 4.60 13.28 4.55
C LEU A 3 4.52 14.61 3.77
N GLY A 4 3.58 15.50 4.13
CA GLY A 4 3.39 16.78 3.40
C GLY A 4 2.95 16.65 1.93
N ILE A 5 2.55 15.46 1.49
CA ILE A 5 2.10 15.19 0.11
C ILE A 5 0.61 14.84 0.04
N THR A 6 0.04 15.02 -1.15
CA THR A 6 -1.31 14.57 -1.52
C THR A 6 -1.17 13.59 -2.68
N PRO A 7 -1.29 12.26 -2.46
CA PRO A 7 -1.24 11.29 -3.53
C PRO A 7 -2.50 11.35 -4.40
N SER A 8 -2.35 11.01 -5.68
CA SER A 8 -3.47 10.81 -6.60
C SER A 8 -4.06 9.42 -6.42
N VAL A 9 -5.37 9.26 -6.58
CA VAL A 9 -6.06 7.97 -6.43
C VAL A 9 -6.47 7.46 -7.81
N THR A 10 -6.06 6.24 -8.14
CA THR A 10 -6.50 5.55 -9.36
C THR A 10 -7.28 4.30 -8.98
N ARG A 11 -8.34 3.99 -9.71
CA ARG A 11 -9.11 2.76 -9.53
C ARG A 11 -9.12 1.99 -10.85
N ASN A 12 -8.88 0.69 -10.76
CA ASN A 12 -9.17 -0.22 -11.86
C ASN A 12 -10.69 -0.48 -11.90
N GLU A 13 -11.34 -0.10 -13.00
CA GLU A 13 -12.81 -0.18 -13.15
C GLU A 13 -13.34 -1.62 -13.08
N SER A 14 -12.49 -2.61 -13.36
CA SER A 14 -12.86 -4.03 -13.35
C SER A 14 -13.01 -4.61 -11.94
N SER A 15 -12.54 -3.91 -10.92
CA SER A 15 -12.32 -4.42 -9.56
C SER A 15 -12.83 -3.43 -8.53
N ARG A 16 -13.98 -3.73 -7.90
CA ARG A 16 -14.61 -2.83 -6.92
C ARG A 16 -13.85 -2.70 -5.60
N ASN A 17 -12.93 -3.62 -5.32
CA ASN A 17 -12.27 -3.76 -4.02
C ASN A 17 -10.80 -3.35 -4.02
N GLU A 18 -10.29 -2.84 -5.14
CA GLU A 18 -8.90 -2.37 -5.24
C GLU A 18 -8.85 -0.92 -5.73
N PHE A 19 -7.80 -0.24 -5.30
CA PHE A 19 -7.41 1.06 -5.79
C PHE A 19 -5.91 1.24 -5.53
N SER A 20 -5.31 2.22 -6.18
CA SER A 20 -3.91 2.56 -5.98
C SER A 20 -3.73 4.02 -5.59
N LEU A 21 -2.66 4.28 -4.83
CA LEU A 21 -2.18 5.60 -4.49
C LEU A 21 -0.92 5.88 -5.30
N ILE A 22 -0.95 6.96 -6.08
CA ILE A 22 0.17 7.42 -6.89
C ILE A 22 0.85 8.59 -6.16
N LEU A 23 2.14 8.43 -5.89
CA LEU A 23 3.00 9.43 -5.29
C LEU A 23 3.96 9.95 -6.36
N ASP A 24 3.65 11.11 -6.93
CA ASP A 24 4.51 11.78 -7.92
C ASP A 24 5.82 12.29 -7.28
N LYS A 25 5.71 12.81 -6.06
CA LYS A 25 6.84 13.18 -5.20
C LYS A 25 6.78 12.35 -3.92
N ASN A 26 7.81 11.54 -3.70
CA ASN A 26 8.00 10.82 -2.44
C ASN A 26 9.17 11.46 -1.66
N PRO A 27 8.92 12.17 -0.55
CA PRO A 27 9.97 12.87 0.20
C PRO A 27 10.96 11.92 0.87
N LEU A 28 10.60 10.66 1.08
CA LEU A 28 11.47 9.66 1.72
C LEU A 28 12.62 9.20 0.83
N VAL A 29 12.57 9.51 -0.46
CA VAL A 29 13.57 9.12 -1.47
C VAL A 29 14.19 10.31 -2.19
N GLU A 30 13.98 11.55 -1.69
CA GLU A 30 14.44 12.77 -2.36
C GLU A 30 15.97 12.81 -2.55
N PHE A 31 16.72 12.16 -1.66
CA PHE A 31 18.19 12.06 -1.72
C PHE A 31 18.68 10.63 -1.90
N VAL A 32 17.81 9.73 -2.36
CA VAL A 32 18.16 8.35 -2.68
C VAL A 32 18.17 8.25 -4.20
N GLU A 33 19.36 8.25 -4.81
CA GLU A 33 19.50 8.25 -6.27
C GLU A 33 19.17 6.88 -6.88
N GLU A 34 19.72 5.81 -6.30
CA GLU A 34 19.54 4.44 -6.77
C GLU A 34 19.71 3.41 -5.65
N LEU A 35 19.13 2.22 -5.85
CA LEU A 35 19.37 1.08 -4.98
C LEU A 35 20.74 0.46 -5.28
N PRO A 36 21.54 0.09 -4.26
CA PRO A 36 22.81 -0.59 -4.49
C PRO A 36 22.66 -1.86 -5.34
N ALA A 37 23.66 -2.12 -6.17
CA ALA A 37 23.73 -3.33 -6.98
C ALA A 37 23.48 -4.60 -6.14
N GLY A 38 22.56 -5.46 -6.60
CA GLY A 38 22.15 -6.67 -5.87
C GLY A 38 20.98 -6.50 -4.90
N ARG A 39 20.42 -5.29 -4.74
CA ARG A 39 19.23 -5.03 -3.90
C ARG A 39 17.97 -4.68 -4.70
N SER A 40 17.82 -5.19 -5.91
CA SER A 40 16.65 -4.93 -6.78
C SER A 40 15.32 -5.38 -6.17
N SER A 41 15.35 -6.35 -5.25
CA SER A 41 14.17 -6.82 -4.52
C SER A 41 13.74 -5.88 -3.38
N LEU A 42 14.59 -4.94 -2.95
CA LEU A 42 14.30 -4.04 -1.84
C LEU A 42 13.20 -3.05 -2.24
N CYS A 43 12.11 -3.02 -1.48
CA CYS A 43 11.14 -1.92 -1.52
C CYS A 43 11.54 -0.93 -0.41
N TYR A 44 12.23 0.15 -0.77
CA TYR A 44 12.83 1.07 0.22
C TYR A 44 11.77 1.67 1.16
N CYS A 45 10.63 2.07 0.59
CA CYS A 45 9.52 2.65 1.35
C CYS A 45 8.45 1.61 1.77
N ASN A 46 8.80 0.32 1.93
CA ASN A 46 7.83 -0.71 2.33
C ASN A 46 7.15 -0.44 3.70
N LEU A 47 7.75 0.42 4.52
CA LEU A 47 7.12 0.94 5.74
C LEU A 47 5.74 1.55 5.45
N LEU A 48 5.55 2.23 4.32
CA LEU A 48 4.28 2.85 3.95
C LEU A 48 3.16 1.81 3.80
N CYS A 49 3.47 0.64 3.20
CA CYS A 49 2.53 -0.46 3.11
C CYS A 49 2.09 -0.95 4.49
N GLY A 50 3.05 -1.10 5.41
CA GLY A 50 2.78 -1.52 6.78
C GLY A 50 1.91 -0.52 7.55
N VAL A 51 2.19 0.79 7.42
CA VAL A 51 1.42 1.86 8.06
C VAL A 51 -0.02 1.89 7.55
N ILE A 52 -0.23 1.83 6.23
CA ILE A 52 -1.57 1.83 5.64
C ILE A 52 -2.35 0.59 6.08
N ARG A 53 -1.72 -0.60 6.00
CA ARG A 53 -2.33 -1.86 6.43
C ARG A 53 -2.76 -1.80 7.90
N GLY A 54 -1.86 -1.38 8.80
CA GLY A 54 -2.16 -1.29 10.22
C GLY A 54 -3.26 -0.26 10.53
N ALA A 55 -3.26 0.89 9.86
CA ALA A 55 -4.29 1.91 10.02
C ALA A 55 -5.68 1.41 9.58
N LEU A 56 -5.75 0.69 8.45
CA LEU A 56 -6.99 0.09 7.96
C LEU A 56 -7.48 -1.03 8.89
N GLU A 57 -6.56 -1.85 9.41
CA GLU A 57 -6.89 -2.93 10.34
C GLU A 57 -7.53 -2.42 11.64
N MET A 58 -7.06 -1.29 12.17
CA MET A 58 -7.62 -0.65 13.38
C MET A 58 -9.08 -0.18 13.23
N ILE A 59 -9.56 -0.03 12.00
CA ILE A 59 -10.96 0.29 11.69
C ILE A 59 -11.71 -0.89 11.06
N HIS A 60 -11.21 -2.11 11.29
CA HIS A 60 -11.79 -3.37 10.81
C HIS A 60 -11.89 -3.50 9.28
N LEU A 61 -10.97 -2.83 8.55
CA LEU A 61 -10.77 -3.00 7.12
C LEU A 61 -9.48 -3.77 6.89
N THR A 62 -9.58 -5.08 6.70
CA THR A 62 -8.40 -5.88 6.33
C THR A 62 -8.09 -5.62 4.85
N ALA A 63 -6.86 -5.26 4.55
CA ALA A 63 -6.40 -5.02 3.18
C ALA A 63 -5.00 -5.61 2.97
N ASP A 64 -4.74 -6.06 1.75
CA ASP A 64 -3.39 -6.26 1.24
C ASP A 64 -2.88 -4.93 0.68
N VAL A 65 -1.62 -4.59 0.96
CA VAL A 65 -1.00 -3.32 0.56
C VAL A 65 0.40 -3.60 0.03
N THR A 66 0.63 -3.31 -1.25
CA THR A 66 1.87 -3.68 -1.96
C THR A 66 2.35 -2.55 -2.87
N PHE A 67 3.64 -2.56 -3.21
CA PHE A 67 4.18 -1.68 -4.24
C PHE A 67 3.86 -2.27 -5.62
N LEU A 68 3.28 -1.44 -6.49
CA LEU A 68 3.07 -1.76 -7.91
C LEU A 68 4.18 -1.14 -8.77
N GLN A 69 4.60 0.08 -8.43
CA GLN A 69 5.70 0.81 -9.09
C GLN A 69 6.59 1.49 -8.03
N ASP A 70 7.89 1.51 -8.27
CA ASP A 70 8.89 2.14 -7.38
C ASP A 70 9.91 2.94 -8.21
N ARG A 71 9.96 4.25 -7.96
CA ARG A 71 10.87 5.15 -8.66
C ARG A 71 12.35 4.78 -8.46
N LEU A 72 12.70 4.20 -7.31
CA LEU A 72 14.07 3.72 -7.05
C LEU A 72 14.44 2.46 -7.84
N LYS A 73 13.47 1.81 -8.47
CA LYS A 73 13.66 0.66 -9.36
C LYS A 73 13.59 1.05 -10.85
N GLY A 74 13.46 2.34 -11.16
CA GLY A 74 13.41 2.88 -12.52
C GLY A 74 12.01 3.19 -13.02
N ASP A 75 10.97 3.04 -12.20
CA ASP A 75 9.61 3.43 -12.59
C ASP A 75 9.42 4.95 -12.58
N LYS A 76 8.38 5.44 -13.26
CA LYS A 76 8.11 6.89 -13.38
C LYS A 76 7.61 7.49 -12.07
N VAL A 77 6.82 6.74 -11.33
CA VAL A 77 6.13 7.15 -10.10
C VAL A 77 6.25 6.06 -9.05
N THR A 78 5.96 6.41 -7.80
CA THR A 78 5.73 5.39 -6.77
C THR A 78 4.24 5.10 -6.71
N GLU A 79 3.84 3.84 -6.90
CA GLU A 79 2.45 3.41 -6.85
C GLU A 79 2.25 2.33 -5.80
N ILE A 80 1.31 2.55 -4.88
CA ILE A 80 0.95 1.60 -3.82
C ILE A 80 -0.45 1.06 -4.11
N GLY A 81 -0.56 -0.24 -4.35
CA GLY A 81 -1.82 -0.95 -4.53
C GLY A 81 -2.43 -1.34 -3.19
N ILE A 82 -3.74 -1.19 -3.07
CA ILE A 82 -4.52 -1.54 -1.88
C ILE A 82 -5.71 -2.38 -2.32
N THR A 83 -5.80 -3.61 -1.78
CA THR A 83 -6.88 -4.54 -2.08
C THR A 83 -7.59 -4.97 -0.80
N PHE A 84 -8.86 -4.61 -0.67
CA PHE A 84 -9.66 -5.01 0.49
C PHE A 84 -9.91 -6.51 0.49
N LEU A 85 -9.53 -7.15 1.60
CA LEU A 85 -9.80 -8.56 1.84
C LEU A 85 -11.24 -8.71 2.36
N LYS A 86 -11.93 -9.78 1.93
CA LYS A 86 -13.27 -10.08 2.45
C LYS A 86 -13.18 -10.26 3.96
N LYS A 87 -14.11 -9.64 4.69
CA LYS A 87 -14.27 -9.84 6.13
C LYS A 87 -14.40 -11.34 6.41
N LEU A 88 -13.55 -11.87 7.28
CA LEU A 88 -13.81 -13.17 7.90
C LEU A 88 -15.13 -13.03 8.66
N GLU A 89 -16.18 -13.73 8.23
CA GLU A 89 -17.41 -13.82 9.01
C GLU A 89 -17.03 -14.34 10.41
N GLU A 90 -17.31 -13.55 11.44
CA GLU A 90 -17.28 -14.04 12.81
C GLU A 90 -18.23 -15.23 12.88
N LYS A 91 -17.69 -16.45 12.91
CA LYS A 91 -18.46 -17.65 13.23
C LYS A 91 -18.99 -17.45 14.65
N LYS A 92 -20.19 -16.87 14.75
CA LYS A 92 -20.96 -16.85 16.00
C LYS A 92 -21.15 -18.30 16.41
N TYR A 93 -20.32 -18.77 17.33
CA TYR A 93 -20.54 -20.04 17.99
C TYR A 93 -21.91 -19.95 18.65
N ARG A 94 -22.92 -20.59 18.05
CA ARG A 94 -24.19 -20.87 18.72
C ARG A 94 -23.82 -21.70 19.94
N ARG A 95 -23.86 -21.08 21.13
CA ARG A 95 -23.89 -21.84 22.39
C ARG A 95 -25.08 -22.80 22.29
N LYS A 96 -24.81 -24.09 22.15
CA LYS A 96 -25.83 -25.13 22.24
C LYS A 96 -26.21 -25.26 23.70
N LYS A 97 -27.48 -24.92 23.97
CA LYS A 97 -28.31 -25.20 25.16
C LYS A 97 -27.69 -24.91 26.52
#